data_AF-A0A2S7QUJ4-F1
#
_entry.id   AF-A0A2S7QUJ4-F1
#
_cell.length_a   1.000
_cell.length_b   1.000
_cell.length_c   1.000
_cell.angle_alpha   90.00
_cell.angle_beta   90.00
_cell.angle_gamma   90.00
#
_symmetry.space_group_name_H-M   'P 1'
#
loop_
_entity.id
_entity.type
_entity.pdbx_description
1 polymer ?
#
loop_
_entity_poly.entity_id
_entity_poly.type
_entity_poly.pdbx_seq_one_letter_code
_entity_poly.pdbx_strand_id
1 'polypeptide(L)'
;MPNEDLLRWTTSEIDFYALLNLDPNTFSPSELRSAYRRTALKYHPDKVGSAFDPEKYEQFQAANEVLGDAELKAKYDAHRNAREQKKRAADLFEGKRRKMKEDLEMREAGGLGKRRREDGEDDAGAEMQGEIRRLAEEGRKRRAARQSMMPENVKSDPIPEPTTSATPSTQQAPEPKSEDHNMHQDDGQEDEVARLERLIAEAAAAKAKRKAEKKARKSGICVPSDSPATTPARGNLGRKEDETPKRPDIFRGLKADEKSASASASSPKFSFSPNIKKGGSGVSDFAATMERLKEAERRRLEDEIREREKGEA
;
A
#
# COMPACT_ATOMS: atom_id res chain seq x y z
N MET A 1 5.88 36.88 -22.33
CA MET A 1 4.69 36.48 -21.53
C MET A 1 4.61 37.35 -20.28
N PRO A 2 3.46 37.45 -19.56
CA PRO A 2 3.47 38.06 -18.22
C PRO A 2 4.28 37.20 -17.23
N ASN A 3 4.83 37.81 -16.19
CA ASN A 3 5.73 37.13 -15.23
C ASN A 3 5.08 35.95 -14.49
N GLU A 4 3.77 35.98 -14.27
CA GLU A 4 3.04 34.88 -13.61
C GLU A 4 3.03 33.61 -14.46
N ASP A 5 2.84 33.75 -15.77
CA ASP A 5 2.86 32.63 -16.70
C ASP A 5 4.25 32.00 -16.78
N LEU A 6 5.30 32.81 -16.72
CA LEU A 6 6.69 32.34 -16.68
C LEU A 6 6.97 31.52 -15.42
N LEU A 7 6.40 31.92 -14.28
CA LEU A 7 6.58 31.19 -13.03
C LEU A 7 5.93 29.80 -13.09
N ARG A 8 4.76 29.66 -13.72
CA ARG A 8 4.15 28.35 -14.00
C ARG A 8 5.14 27.44 -14.73
N TRP A 9 5.78 27.95 -15.79
CA TRP A 9 6.75 27.20 -16.58
C TRP A 9 7.99 26.77 -15.78
N THR A 10 8.43 27.54 -14.79
CA THR A 10 9.57 27.13 -13.93
C THR A 10 9.28 25.89 -13.07
N THR A 11 8.02 25.64 -12.76
CA THR A 11 7.57 24.47 -11.98
C THR A 11 7.18 23.27 -12.84
N SER A 12 7.11 23.46 -14.16
CA SER A 12 6.69 22.44 -15.11
C SER A 12 7.68 21.27 -15.21
N GLU A 13 7.18 20.15 -15.72
CA GLU A 13 8.00 18.94 -15.84
C GLU A 13 8.97 18.94 -17.03
N ILE A 14 8.82 19.92 -17.92
CA ILE A 14 9.50 20.03 -19.21
C ILE A 14 10.96 20.43 -19.01
N ASP A 15 11.84 19.79 -19.79
CA ASP A 15 13.28 20.12 -19.83
C ASP A 15 13.57 21.16 -20.92
N PHE A 16 13.78 22.42 -20.51
CA PHE A 16 14.07 23.54 -21.40
C PHE A 16 15.45 23.44 -22.04
N TYR A 17 16.42 22.83 -21.33
CA TYR A 17 17.77 22.63 -21.86
C TYR A 17 17.73 21.59 -22.99
N ALA A 18 17.05 20.47 -22.78
CA ALA A 18 16.86 19.45 -23.81
C ALA A 18 16.07 20.00 -25.03
N LEU A 19 15.05 20.83 -24.78
CA LEU A 19 14.24 21.39 -25.85
C LEU A 19 15.03 22.35 -26.76
N LEU A 20 15.90 23.17 -26.19
CA LEU A 20 16.79 24.06 -26.94
C LEU A 20 18.09 23.38 -27.40
N ASN A 21 18.32 22.11 -27.04
CA ASN A 21 19.56 21.36 -27.26
C ASN A 21 20.78 22.12 -26.71
N LEU A 22 20.68 22.56 -25.46
CA LEU A 22 21.73 23.25 -24.73
C LEU A 22 22.21 22.40 -23.57
N ASP A 23 23.50 22.50 -23.29
CA ASP A 23 24.09 21.91 -22.10
C ASP A 23 23.85 22.83 -20.89
N PRO A 24 23.24 22.36 -19.79
CA PRO A 24 22.84 23.22 -18.66
C PRO A 24 24.02 23.89 -17.94
N ASN A 25 25.22 23.32 -18.04
CA ASN A 25 26.40 23.76 -17.29
C ASN A 25 27.36 24.68 -18.07
N THR A 26 27.31 24.68 -19.40
CA THR A 26 28.36 25.28 -20.25
C THR A 26 27.86 26.38 -21.17
N PHE A 27 26.55 26.53 -21.34
CA PHE A 27 26.02 27.45 -22.35
C PHE A 27 26.24 28.93 -22.00
N SER A 28 26.49 29.72 -23.04
CA SER A 28 26.63 31.19 -22.95
C SER A 28 25.34 31.91 -23.39
N PRO A 29 25.12 33.18 -23.03
CA PRO A 29 23.93 33.92 -23.47
C PRO A 29 23.88 34.17 -24.99
N SER A 30 25.03 34.15 -25.68
CA SER A 30 25.05 34.17 -27.16
C SER A 30 24.59 32.84 -27.75
N GLU A 31 24.93 31.73 -27.10
CA GLU A 31 24.52 30.39 -27.49
C GLU A 31 23.04 30.13 -27.24
N LEU A 32 22.47 30.64 -26.14
CA LEU A 32 21.02 30.61 -25.92
C LEU A 32 20.27 31.27 -27.09
N ARG A 33 20.70 32.46 -27.49
CA ARG A 33 20.10 33.19 -28.63
C ARG A 33 20.27 32.43 -29.95
N SER A 34 21.42 31.79 -30.17
CA SER A 34 21.66 31.03 -31.40
C SER A 34 20.84 29.73 -31.44
N ALA A 35 20.74 29.02 -30.31
CA ALA A 35 19.90 27.84 -30.15
C ALA A 35 18.43 28.17 -30.35
N TYR A 36 17.93 29.24 -29.71
CA TYR A 36 16.57 29.73 -29.90
C TYR A 36 16.25 30.05 -31.36
N ARG A 37 17.14 30.74 -32.09
CA ARG A 37 16.91 31.01 -33.53
C ARG A 37 16.85 29.73 -34.35
N ARG A 38 17.72 28.74 -34.06
CA ARG A 38 17.74 27.44 -34.77
C ARG A 38 16.46 26.65 -34.51
N THR A 39 16.00 26.59 -33.26
CA THR A 39 14.77 25.86 -32.89
C THR A 39 13.52 26.59 -33.34
N ALA A 40 13.48 27.93 -33.26
CA ALA A 40 12.38 28.74 -33.76
C ALA A 40 12.15 28.49 -35.26
N LEU A 41 13.20 28.46 -36.09
CA LEU A 41 13.08 28.14 -37.52
C LEU A 41 12.57 26.71 -37.78
N LYS A 42 12.79 25.78 -36.85
CA LYS A 42 12.31 24.39 -36.97
C LYS A 42 10.82 24.27 -36.64
N TYR A 43 10.34 25.06 -35.68
CA TYR A 43 8.95 25.04 -35.20
C TYR A 43 8.11 26.23 -35.67
N HIS A 44 8.63 27.05 -36.59
CA HIS A 44 7.91 28.22 -37.08
C HIS A 44 6.69 27.82 -37.92
N PRO A 45 5.51 28.45 -37.72
CA PRO A 45 4.29 28.09 -38.46
C PRO A 45 4.46 28.20 -39.98
N ASP A 46 5.24 29.17 -40.46
CA ASP A 46 5.53 29.35 -41.90
C ASP A 46 6.23 28.14 -42.54
N LYS A 47 7.11 27.46 -41.80
CA LYS A 47 7.90 26.33 -42.33
C LYS A 47 7.21 24.99 -42.16
N VAL A 48 6.41 24.85 -41.10
CA VAL A 48 5.81 23.58 -40.69
C VAL A 48 4.36 23.45 -41.20
N GLY A 49 3.68 24.57 -41.48
CA GLY A 49 2.33 24.58 -42.05
C GLY A 49 1.35 23.77 -41.20
N SER A 50 0.86 22.65 -41.75
CA SER A 50 -0.16 21.78 -41.13
C SER A 50 0.35 20.93 -39.96
N ALA A 51 1.66 20.75 -39.80
CA ALA A 51 2.25 20.00 -38.68
C ALA A 51 2.65 20.92 -37.50
N PHE A 52 2.15 22.16 -37.49
CA PHE A 52 2.45 23.13 -36.45
C PHE A 52 1.81 22.71 -35.12
N ASP A 53 2.64 22.65 -34.09
CA ASP A 53 2.22 22.34 -32.73
C ASP A 53 2.31 23.62 -31.88
N PRO A 54 1.16 24.25 -31.55
CA PRO A 54 1.14 25.50 -30.79
C PRO A 54 1.69 25.33 -29.38
N GLU A 55 1.51 24.17 -28.75
CA GLU A 55 1.99 23.92 -27.39
C GLU A 55 3.51 23.85 -27.36
N LYS A 56 4.12 23.16 -28.32
CA LYS A 56 5.59 23.15 -28.45
C LYS A 56 6.13 24.54 -28.76
N TYR A 57 5.40 25.34 -29.53
CA TYR A 57 5.78 26.72 -29.83
C TYR A 57 5.81 27.55 -28.54
N GLU A 58 4.77 27.47 -27.73
CA GLU A 58 4.68 28.16 -26.44
C GLU A 58 5.78 27.70 -25.47
N GLN A 59 6.05 26.40 -25.41
CA GLN A 59 7.09 25.82 -24.55
C GLN A 59 8.48 26.34 -24.88
N PHE A 60 8.84 26.49 -26.16
CA PHE A 60 10.17 27.02 -26.51
C PHE A 60 10.27 28.53 -26.29
N GLN A 61 9.18 29.26 -26.48
CA GLN A 61 9.13 30.69 -26.16
C GLN A 61 9.37 30.90 -24.66
N ALA A 62 8.62 30.15 -23.83
CA ALA A 62 8.82 30.14 -22.39
C ALA A 62 10.23 29.71 -22.00
N ALA A 63 10.82 28.70 -22.67
CA ALA A 63 12.20 28.27 -22.41
C ALA A 63 13.21 29.41 -22.59
N ASN A 64 13.09 30.20 -23.66
CA ASN A 64 13.98 31.33 -23.91
C ASN A 64 13.78 32.48 -22.90
N GLU A 65 12.54 32.79 -22.54
CA GLU A 65 12.24 33.81 -21.53
C GLU A 65 12.75 33.39 -20.13
N VAL A 66 12.51 32.14 -19.71
CA VAL A 66 12.95 31.61 -18.41
C VAL A 66 14.47 31.50 -18.30
N LEU A 67 15.15 30.99 -19.33
CA LEU A 67 16.60 30.83 -19.32
C LEU A 67 17.35 32.15 -19.57
N GLY A 68 16.68 33.14 -20.15
CA GLY A 68 17.22 34.47 -20.41
C GLY A 68 17.30 35.34 -19.16
N ASP A 69 16.38 35.18 -18.21
CA ASP A 69 16.40 35.86 -16.92
C ASP A 69 17.12 35.03 -15.86
N ALA A 70 18.11 35.63 -15.20
CA ALA A 70 18.89 34.98 -14.15
C ALA A 70 18.02 34.53 -12.95
N GLU A 71 16.98 35.29 -12.59
CA GLU A 71 16.12 34.94 -11.45
C GLU A 71 15.21 33.75 -11.76
N LEU A 72 14.59 33.75 -12.94
CA LEU A 72 13.73 32.65 -13.39
C LEU A 72 14.54 31.39 -13.66
N LYS A 73 15.73 31.52 -14.24
CA LYS A 73 16.67 30.41 -14.43
C LYS A 73 17.03 29.76 -13.09
N ALA A 74 17.36 30.55 -12.07
CA ALA A 74 17.71 30.02 -10.76
C ALA A 74 16.55 29.23 -10.13
N LYS A 75 15.30 29.73 -10.25
CA LYS A 75 14.09 29.02 -9.79
C LYS A 75 13.90 27.71 -10.55
N TYR A 76 14.01 27.75 -11.88
CA TYR A 76 13.89 26.57 -12.72
C TYR A 76 14.94 25.50 -12.37
N ASP A 77 16.21 25.90 -12.24
CA ASP A 77 17.31 25.01 -11.88
C ASP A 77 17.10 24.40 -10.48
N ALA A 78 16.60 25.18 -9.51
CA ALA A 78 16.24 24.67 -8.19
C ALA A 78 15.13 23.60 -8.25
N HIS A 79 14.06 23.85 -9.01
CA HIS A 79 12.99 22.88 -9.21
C HIS A 79 13.46 21.63 -9.94
N ARG A 80 14.26 21.77 -11.00
CA ARG A 80 14.86 20.66 -11.74
C ARG A 80 15.74 19.80 -10.83
N ASN A 81 16.65 20.42 -10.07
CA ASN A 81 17.53 19.72 -9.14
C ASN A 81 16.73 18.99 -8.04
N ALA A 82 15.68 19.62 -7.50
CA ALA A 82 14.82 18.98 -6.52
C ALA A 82 14.09 17.75 -7.09
N ARG A 83 13.63 17.81 -8.35
CA ARG A 83 13.02 16.67 -9.06
C ARG A 83 14.01 15.54 -9.26
N GLU A 84 15.22 15.84 -9.72
CA GLU A 84 16.29 14.85 -9.90
C GLU A 84 16.69 14.20 -8.59
N GLN A 85 16.84 14.98 -7.51
CA GLN A 85 17.11 14.45 -6.17
C GLN A 85 15.99 13.55 -5.67
N LYS A 86 14.72 13.94 -5.86
CA LYS A 86 13.56 13.13 -5.48
C LYS A 86 13.54 11.81 -6.26
N LYS A 87 13.79 11.85 -7.58
CA LYS A 87 13.86 10.65 -8.42
C LYS A 87 14.98 9.73 -7.94
N ARG A 88 16.18 10.28 -7.72
CA ARG A 88 17.34 9.52 -7.22
C ARG A 88 17.09 8.89 -5.85
N ALA A 89 16.41 9.62 -4.95
CA ALA A 89 15.99 9.08 -3.66
C ALA A 89 14.97 7.95 -3.84
N ALA A 90 13.96 8.13 -4.69
CA ALA A 90 12.97 7.10 -4.99
C ALA A 90 13.62 5.83 -5.54
N ASP A 91 14.55 5.95 -6.49
CA ASP A 91 15.28 4.82 -7.07
C ASP A 91 16.09 4.05 -6.01
N LEU A 92 16.71 4.77 -5.08
CA LEU A 92 17.43 4.17 -3.94
C LEU A 92 16.49 3.41 -3.00
N PHE A 93 15.34 4.00 -2.66
CA PHE A 93 14.33 3.34 -1.83
C PHE A 93 13.71 2.15 -2.54
N GLU A 94 13.47 2.23 -3.84
CA GLU A 94 12.96 1.14 -4.65
C GLU A 94 13.95 -0.03 -4.71
N GLY A 95 15.25 0.27 -4.90
CA GLY A 95 16.30 -0.73 -4.83
C GLY A 95 16.35 -1.45 -3.49
N LYS A 96 16.22 -0.71 -2.38
CA LYS A 96 16.15 -1.29 -1.03
C LYS A 96 14.88 -2.11 -0.82
N ARG A 97 13.73 -1.60 -1.28
CA ARG A 97 12.43 -2.28 -1.19
C ARG A 97 12.45 -3.61 -1.95
N ARG A 98 13.03 -3.62 -3.16
CA ARG A 98 13.22 -4.82 -3.97
C ARG A 98 14.10 -5.84 -3.25
N LYS A 99 15.24 -5.42 -2.69
CA LYS A 99 16.12 -6.31 -1.91
C LYS A 99 15.42 -6.90 -0.69
N MET A 100 14.66 -6.09 0.05
CA MET A 100 13.90 -6.61 1.20
C MET A 100 12.82 -7.59 0.76
N LYS A 101 12.14 -7.31 -0.35
CA LYS A 101 11.15 -8.24 -0.93
C LYS A 101 11.82 -9.56 -1.33
N GLU A 102 12.94 -9.51 -2.02
CA GLU A 102 13.69 -10.68 -2.48
C GLU A 102 14.24 -11.53 -1.32
N ASP A 103 14.75 -10.89 -0.25
CA ASP A 103 15.20 -11.56 0.97
C ASP A 103 14.05 -12.29 1.68
N LEU A 104 12.89 -11.64 1.77
CA LEU A 104 11.67 -12.27 2.31
C LEU A 104 11.21 -13.44 1.44
N GLU A 105 11.13 -13.25 0.13
CA GLU A 105 10.75 -14.30 -0.82
C GLU A 105 11.73 -15.49 -0.77
N MET A 106 13.03 -15.24 -0.64
CA MET A 106 14.04 -16.29 -0.49
C MET A 106 13.88 -17.06 0.82
N ARG A 107 13.56 -16.37 1.92
CA ARG A 107 13.31 -16.99 3.22
C ARG A 107 12.01 -17.79 3.24
N GLU A 108 10.96 -17.31 2.56
CA GLU A 108 9.71 -18.04 2.39
C GLU A 108 9.88 -19.24 1.47
N ALA A 109 10.58 -19.10 0.35
CA ALA A 109 10.89 -20.19 -0.57
C ALA A 109 11.79 -21.26 0.08
N GLY A 110 12.83 -20.85 0.83
CA GLY A 110 13.71 -21.76 1.56
C GLY A 110 13.08 -22.37 2.82
N GLY A 111 12.14 -21.67 3.45
CA GLY A 111 11.43 -22.12 4.65
C GLY A 111 10.32 -23.15 4.38
N LEU A 112 9.68 -23.07 3.21
CA LEU A 112 8.65 -24.02 2.77
C LEU A 112 9.25 -25.28 2.10
N GLY A 113 10.45 -25.19 1.54
CA GLY A 113 11.12 -26.33 0.89
C GLY A 113 11.87 -27.26 1.85
N LYS A 114 12.30 -26.78 3.03
CA LYS A 114 13.10 -27.58 3.97
C LYS A 114 12.30 -28.20 5.12
N ARG A 115 11.16 -27.63 5.51
CA ARG A 115 10.24 -28.26 6.47
C ARG A 115 9.29 -29.29 5.84
N ARG A 116 9.21 -29.36 4.51
CA ARG A 116 8.43 -30.38 3.78
C ARG A 116 9.27 -31.57 3.30
N ARG A 117 10.58 -31.59 3.57
CA ARG A 117 11.48 -32.66 3.11
C ARG A 117 12.05 -33.53 4.23
N GLU A 118 11.83 -33.20 5.50
CA GLU A 118 12.45 -33.93 6.61
C GLU A 118 11.48 -34.71 7.52
N ASP A 119 10.15 -34.57 7.38
CA ASP A 119 9.22 -35.37 8.19
C ASP A 119 8.09 -35.99 7.34
N GLY A 120 8.33 -37.21 6.82
CA GLY A 120 7.37 -38.33 6.67
C GLY A 120 5.95 -38.20 6.08
N GLU A 121 5.48 -37.05 5.59
CA GLU A 121 4.08 -36.85 5.19
C GLU A 121 3.79 -37.08 3.69
N ASP A 122 4.83 -37.14 2.84
CA ASP A 122 4.66 -37.34 1.39
C ASP A 122 4.42 -38.82 1.00
N ASP A 123 4.79 -39.79 1.85
CA ASP A 123 4.54 -41.24 1.58
C ASP A 123 3.07 -41.62 1.82
N ALA A 124 2.45 -41.14 2.90
CA ALA A 124 1.04 -41.42 3.19
C ALA A 124 0.08 -40.83 2.14
N GLY A 125 0.44 -39.67 1.56
CA GLY A 125 -0.32 -39.07 0.46
C GLY A 125 -0.18 -39.84 -0.85
N ALA A 126 1.00 -40.40 -1.13
CA ALA A 126 1.25 -41.19 -2.33
C ALA A 126 0.54 -42.56 -2.29
N GLU A 127 0.55 -43.23 -1.13
CA GLU A 127 -0.17 -44.48 -0.91
C GLU A 127 -1.69 -44.29 -1.07
N MET A 128 -2.25 -43.25 -0.45
CA MET A 128 -3.68 -42.95 -0.55
C MET A 128 -4.12 -42.59 -1.99
N GLN A 129 -3.30 -41.85 -2.73
CA GLN A 129 -3.58 -41.56 -4.15
C GLN A 129 -3.48 -42.81 -5.04
N GLY A 130 -2.56 -43.72 -4.72
CA GLY A 130 -2.46 -45.03 -5.38
C GLY A 130 -3.70 -45.90 -5.14
N GLU A 131 -4.18 -45.95 -3.90
CA GLU A 131 -5.39 -46.67 -3.50
C GLU A 131 -6.64 -46.11 -4.22
N ILE A 132 -6.78 -44.78 -4.29
CA ILE A 132 -7.88 -44.11 -5.02
C ILE A 132 -7.83 -44.43 -6.52
N ARG A 133 -6.64 -44.43 -7.13
CA ARG A 133 -6.47 -44.77 -8.55
C ARG A 133 -6.85 -46.22 -8.84
N ARG A 134 -6.45 -47.15 -7.98
CA ARG A 134 -6.82 -48.57 -8.09
C ARG A 134 -8.34 -48.76 -7.97
N LEU A 135 -8.98 -48.14 -6.97
CA LEU A 135 -10.45 -48.19 -6.81
C LEU A 135 -11.18 -47.59 -8.02
N ALA A 136 -10.65 -46.51 -8.60
CA ALA A 136 -11.22 -45.85 -9.77
C ALA A 136 -11.10 -46.71 -11.04
N GLU A 137 -9.99 -47.42 -11.21
CA GLU A 137 -9.78 -48.37 -12.33
C GLU A 137 -10.69 -49.59 -12.19
N GLU A 138 -10.86 -50.13 -11.00
CA GLU A 138 -11.79 -51.23 -10.73
C GLU A 138 -13.25 -50.82 -10.95
N GLY A 139 -13.63 -49.62 -10.50
CA GLY A 139 -14.94 -49.03 -10.76
C GLY A 139 -15.20 -48.78 -12.25
N ARG A 140 -14.19 -48.34 -13.01
CA ARG A 140 -14.27 -48.20 -14.47
C ARG A 140 -14.47 -49.55 -15.16
N LYS A 141 -13.71 -50.57 -14.76
CA LYS A 141 -13.81 -51.92 -15.33
C LYS A 141 -15.18 -52.55 -15.07
N ARG A 142 -15.74 -52.35 -13.88
CA ARG A 142 -17.09 -52.83 -13.53
C ARG A 142 -18.18 -52.14 -14.34
N ARG A 143 -18.07 -50.83 -14.60
CA ARG A 143 -19.00 -50.09 -15.46
C ARG A 143 -18.89 -50.52 -16.92
N ALA A 144 -17.67 -50.69 -17.43
CA ALA A 144 -17.42 -51.17 -18.79
C ALA A 144 -17.95 -52.59 -19.00
N ALA A 145 -17.76 -53.50 -18.04
CA ALA A 145 -18.35 -54.85 -18.09
C ALA A 145 -19.88 -54.82 -18.09
N ARG A 146 -20.49 -53.94 -17.29
CA ARG A 146 -21.95 -53.74 -17.28
C ARG A 146 -22.47 -53.18 -18.61
N GLN A 147 -21.75 -52.25 -19.22
CA GLN A 147 -22.08 -51.71 -20.54
C GLN A 147 -21.88 -52.75 -21.65
N SER A 148 -20.82 -53.55 -21.58
CA SER A 148 -20.54 -54.65 -22.51
C SER A 148 -21.56 -55.79 -22.44
N MET A 149 -22.24 -55.95 -21.31
CA MET A 149 -23.28 -56.97 -21.12
C MET A 149 -24.69 -56.47 -21.46
N MET A 150 -24.84 -55.23 -21.96
CA MET A 150 -26.12 -54.74 -22.50
C MET A 150 -26.17 -54.92 -24.03
N PRO A 151 -27.15 -55.68 -24.58
CA PRO A 151 -27.27 -55.84 -26.03
C PRO A 151 -27.87 -54.60 -26.68
N GLU A 152 -27.21 -54.10 -27.73
CA GLU A 152 -27.58 -52.93 -28.52
C GLU A 152 -28.73 -53.25 -29.49
N ASN A 153 -29.97 -53.23 -29.00
CA ASN A 153 -31.16 -53.20 -29.86
C ASN A 153 -32.27 -52.36 -29.21
N VAL A 154 -32.22 -51.03 -29.41
CA VAL A 154 -33.40 -50.18 -29.28
C VAL A 154 -33.44 -49.18 -30.44
N LYS A 155 -34.22 -49.53 -31.47
CA LYS A 155 -34.87 -48.59 -32.40
C LYS A 155 -36.38 -48.72 -32.17
N SER A 156 -37.06 -47.65 -31.80
CA SER A 156 -38.43 -47.32 -32.25
C SER A 156 -38.95 -46.00 -31.63
N ASP A 157 -39.78 -45.32 -32.42
CA ASP A 157 -40.27 -43.93 -32.36
C ASP A 157 -41.35 -43.61 -31.26
N PRO A 158 -42.22 -42.57 -31.43
CA PRO A 158 -42.23 -41.28 -30.73
C PRO A 158 -43.32 -41.14 -29.64
N ILE A 159 -43.22 -40.05 -28.86
CA ILE A 159 -44.00 -39.71 -27.65
C ILE A 159 -45.42 -39.19 -27.97
N PRO A 160 -46.46 -39.57 -27.19
CA PRO A 160 -47.62 -38.70 -26.94
C PRO A 160 -47.81 -38.33 -25.45
N GLU A 161 -48.34 -37.12 -25.26
CA GLU A 161 -48.54 -36.31 -24.03
C GLU A 161 -49.47 -36.90 -22.94
N PRO A 162 -49.41 -36.40 -21.69
CA PRO A 162 -50.13 -36.94 -20.53
C PRO A 162 -51.49 -36.25 -20.23
N THR A 163 -52.52 -37.03 -19.91
CA THR A 163 -53.80 -36.53 -19.35
C THR A 163 -54.13 -37.15 -17.98
N THR A 164 -54.17 -36.26 -16.99
CA THR A 164 -55.09 -36.15 -15.84
C THR A 164 -55.80 -37.41 -15.27
N SER A 165 -55.68 -37.66 -13.96
CA SER A 165 -56.77 -37.47 -12.97
C SER A 165 -56.44 -38.00 -11.55
N ALA A 166 -56.69 -37.09 -10.61
CA ALA A 166 -56.96 -37.13 -9.15
C ALA A 166 -57.38 -38.44 -8.40
N THR A 167 -56.63 -38.74 -7.30
CA THR A 167 -56.98 -38.89 -5.83
C THR A 167 -58.19 -39.73 -5.31
N PRO A 168 -58.36 -40.04 -3.97
CA PRO A 168 -57.52 -39.90 -2.74
C PRO A 168 -57.62 -41.04 -1.64
N SER A 169 -56.97 -40.80 -0.46
CA SER A 169 -57.21 -41.32 0.93
C SER A 169 -56.44 -42.60 1.40
N THR A 170 -55.91 -42.80 2.63
CA THR A 170 -55.79 -42.02 3.89
C THR A 170 -55.00 -42.81 4.99
N GLN A 171 -54.40 -42.11 5.99
CA GLN A 171 -53.80 -42.50 7.32
C GLN A 171 -52.35 -43.06 7.37
N GLN A 172 -51.45 -42.78 8.35
CA GLN A 172 -51.49 -42.06 9.64
C GLN A 172 -50.06 -41.73 10.13
N ALA A 173 -49.91 -40.71 10.98
CA ALA A 173 -48.68 -40.35 11.74
C ALA A 173 -48.53 -41.15 13.06
N PRO A 174 -47.36 -41.12 13.74
CA PRO A 174 -47.27 -40.33 14.98
C PRO A 174 -45.92 -39.63 15.31
N GLU A 175 -46.09 -38.41 15.82
CA GLU A 175 -45.42 -37.51 16.81
C GLU A 175 -43.90 -37.47 17.18
N PRO A 176 -43.40 -36.26 17.56
CA PRO A 176 -42.03 -35.97 18.02
C PRO A 176 -41.85 -36.02 19.56
N LYS A 177 -40.64 -36.34 20.02
CA LYS A 177 -40.25 -36.22 21.44
C LYS A 177 -39.39 -34.98 21.68
N SER A 178 -39.91 -34.13 22.56
CA SER A 178 -39.22 -33.08 23.32
C SER A 178 -38.36 -33.68 24.43
N GLU A 179 -37.14 -33.17 24.61
CA GLU A 179 -36.51 -33.12 25.93
C GLU A 179 -35.90 -31.72 26.11
N ASP A 180 -36.24 -31.16 27.26
CA ASP A 180 -36.01 -29.79 27.69
C ASP A 180 -35.00 -29.83 28.86
N HIS A 181 -34.29 -28.72 29.08
CA HIS A 181 -33.43 -28.37 30.24
C HIS A 181 -31.96 -28.84 30.29
N ASN A 182 -31.05 -27.88 30.11
CA ASN A 182 -30.20 -27.44 31.22
C ASN A 182 -29.91 -25.93 31.12
N MET A 183 -30.57 -25.17 31.99
CA MET A 183 -30.30 -23.78 32.35
C MET A 183 -29.01 -23.71 33.18
N HIS A 184 -28.05 -22.81 32.87
CA HIS A 184 -27.42 -21.88 33.83
C HIS A 184 -26.15 -21.20 33.27
N GLN A 185 -26.08 -19.89 33.54
CA GLN A 185 -24.95 -18.93 33.42
C GLN A 185 -24.91 -18.09 32.12
N ASP A 186 -25.82 -17.13 31.99
CA ASP A 186 -25.73 -16.07 30.95
C ASP A 186 -25.63 -14.65 31.56
N ASP A 187 -25.97 -14.51 32.83
CA ASP A 187 -26.04 -13.27 33.60
C ASP A 187 -24.67 -12.62 33.91
N GLY A 188 -23.56 -13.32 33.67
CA GLY A 188 -22.20 -12.78 33.90
C GLY A 188 -21.48 -12.29 32.64
N GLN A 189 -21.92 -12.69 31.44
CA GLN A 189 -21.24 -12.34 30.19
C GLN A 189 -21.69 -10.98 29.67
N GLU A 190 -22.97 -10.64 29.84
CA GLU A 190 -23.51 -9.34 29.46
C GLU A 190 -22.85 -8.19 30.28
N ASP A 191 -22.59 -8.42 31.56
CA ASP A 191 -21.90 -7.45 32.43
C ASP A 191 -20.43 -7.21 32.05
N GLU A 192 -19.71 -8.27 31.65
CA GLU A 192 -18.32 -8.13 31.20
C GLU A 192 -18.25 -7.47 29.82
N VAL A 193 -19.20 -7.75 28.93
CA VAL A 193 -19.33 -7.04 27.64
C VAL A 193 -19.61 -5.54 27.88
N ALA A 194 -20.56 -5.20 28.75
CA ALA A 194 -20.85 -3.80 29.08
C ALA A 194 -19.66 -3.08 29.73
N ARG A 195 -18.90 -3.78 30.57
CA ARG A 195 -17.67 -3.27 31.17
C ARG A 195 -16.58 -3.02 30.13
N LEU A 196 -16.39 -3.94 29.19
CA LEU A 196 -15.43 -3.80 28.10
C LEU A 196 -15.80 -2.66 27.14
N GLU A 197 -17.09 -2.51 26.82
CA GLU A 197 -17.59 -1.39 26.01
C GLU A 197 -17.34 -0.04 26.69
N ARG A 198 -17.58 0.06 28.01
CA ARG A 198 -17.27 1.28 28.80
C ARG A 198 -15.78 1.59 28.79
N LEU A 199 -14.93 0.58 28.92
CA LEU A 199 -13.47 0.73 28.90
C LEU A 199 -12.96 1.18 27.52
N ILE A 200 -13.55 0.66 26.45
CA ILE A 200 -13.25 1.06 25.06
C ILE A 200 -13.69 2.52 24.83
N ALA A 201 -14.89 2.89 25.29
CA ALA A 201 -15.41 4.25 25.15
C ALA A 201 -14.56 5.28 25.94
N GLU A 202 -14.15 4.94 27.15
CA GLU A 202 -13.25 5.77 27.97
C GLU A 202 -11.87 5.94 27.30
N ALA A 203 -11.30 4.85 26.80
CA ALA A 203 -10.03 4.89 26.07
C ALA A 203 -10.13 5.73 24.78
N ALA A 204 -11.26 5.67 24.08
CA ALA A 204 -11.53 6.50 22.90
C ALA A 204 -11.67 7.98 23.27
N ALA A 205 -12.40 8.30 24.34
CA ALA A 205 -12.56 9.67 24.85
C ALA A 205 -11.22 10.26 25.33
N ALA A 206 -10.38 9.48 26.02
CA ALA A 206 -9.05 9.89 26.45
C ALA A 206 -8.12 10.18 25.26
N LYS A 207 -8.17 9.35 24.21
CA LYS A 207 -7.43 9.58 22.95
C LYS A 207 -7.95 10.84 22.22
N ALA A 208 -9.26 11.06 22.21
CA ALA A 208 -9.85 12.27 21.63
C ALA A 208 -9.42 13.54 22.39
N LYS A 209 -9.43 13.52 23.73
CA LYS A 209 -8.95 14.64 24.57
C LYS A 209 -7.48 14.95 24.32
N ARG A 210 -6.60 13.94 24.27
CA ARG A 210 -5.17 14.13 23.95
C ARG A 210 -4.94 14.69 22.55
N LYS A 211 -5.76 14.29 21.57
CA LYS A 211 -5.69 14.83 20.21
C LYS A 211 -6.19 16.27 20.14
N ALA A 212 -7.26 16.59 20.85
CA ALA A 212 -7.79 17.95 20.98
C ALA A 212 -6.79 18.88 21.68
N GLU A 213 -6.16 18.43 22.76
CA GLU A 213 -5.12 19.18 23.48
C GLU A 213 -3.88 19.41 22.60
N LYS A 214 -3.41 18.40 21.86
CA LYS A 214 -2.32 18.58 20.88
C LYS A 214 -2.71 19.55 19.77
N LYS A 215 -3.97 19.52 19.31
CA LYS A 215 -4.48 20.46 18.30
C LYS A 215 -4.55 21.88 18.85
N ALA A 216 -5.01 22.06 20.09
CA ALA A 216 -5.05 23.36 20.77
C ALA A 216 -3.63 23.93 21.01
N ARG A 217 -2.69 23.10 21.47
CA ARG A 217 -1.27 23.46 21.60
C ARG A 217 -0.63 23.83 20.26
N LYS A 218 -1.03 23.15 19.17
CA LYS A 218 -0.53 23.41 17.82
C LYS A 218 -1.18 24.63 17.17
N SER A 219 -2.42 24.96 17.52
CA SER A 219 -3.14 26.14 17.00
C SER A 219 -2.87 27.41 17.82
N GLY A 220 -2.05 27.36 18.88
CA GLY A 220 -1.61 28.55 19.62
C GLY A 220 -2.72 29.30 20.36
N ILE A 221 -3.92 28.72 20.50
CA ILE A 221 -5.01 29.29 21.31
C ILE A 221 -4.81 28.84 22.76
N CYS A 222 -4.45 29.78 23.63
CA CYS A 222 -4.48 29.62 25.07
C CYS A 222 -5.94 29.70 25.53
N VAL A 223 -6.46 28.62 26.12
CA VAL A 223 -7.71 28.67 26.89
C VAL A 223 -7.31 28.97 28.34
N PRO A 224 -7.76 30.09 28.95
CA PRO A 224 -7.55 30.33 30.36
C PRO A 224 -8.49 29.42 31.14
N SER A 225 -7.94 28.59 32.02
CA SER A 225 -8.72 27.91 33.07
C SER A 225 -8.33 28.56 34.39
N ASP A 226 -9.28 29.31 34.94
CA ASP A 226 -9.27 29.84 36.29
C ASP A 226 -8.96 28.74 37.33
N SER A 227 -8.05 29.04 38.24
CA SER A 227 -8.11 28.52 39.62
C SER A 227 -7.42 29.48 40.58
N PRO A 228 -7.99 29.64 41.79
CA PRO A 228 -7.96 30.88 42.52
C PRO A 228 -6.70 31.10 43.36
N ALA A 229 -6.48 32.38 43.64
CA ALA A 229 -5.43 32.95 44.43
C ALA A 229 -5.13 32.21 45.75
N THR A 230 -3.84 32.07 46.04
CA THR A 230 -3.32 32.19 47.41
C THR A 230 -1.94 32.83 47.30
N THR A 231 -1.90 34.15 47.43
CA THR A 231 -0.73 34.84 47.99
C THR A 231 -0.75 34.64 49.51
N PRO A 232 0.42 34.67 50.16
CA PRO A 232 0.71 35.93 50.83
C PRO A 232 2.15 36.42 50.68
N ALA A 233 2.20 37.74 50.74
CA ALA A 233 3.32 38.65 50.81
C ALA A 233 4.52 38.25 51.66
N ARG A 234 5.72 38.55 51.13
CA ARG A 234 6.92 39.15 51.77
C ARG A 234 8.08 38.94 50.80
N GLY A 235 9.01 39.84 50.54
CA GLY A 235 9.30 41.18 50.98
C GLY A 235 10.59 41.54 50.23
N ASN A 236 10.63 42.73 49.65
CA ASN A 236 11.79 43.22 48.91
C ASN A 236 12.95 43.48 49.88
N LEU A 237 14.04 42.69 49.80
CA LEU A 237 15.33 43.02 50.42
C LEU A 237 16.48 42.48 49.56
N GLY A 238 17.23 43.43 48.98
CA GLY A 238 18.69 43.49 48.90
C GLY A 238 19.52 42.23 48.61
N ARG A 239 20.26 42.31 47.49
CA ARG A 239 21.72 42.19 47.42
C ARG A 239 22.35 41.07 48.26
N LYS A 240 22.89 40.05 47.59
CA LYS A 240 24.25 39.52 47.81
C LYS A 240 24.69 38.63 46.65
N GLU A 241 25.91 38.90 46.23
CA GLU A 241 26.71 38.16 45.27
C GLU A 241 27.15 36.86 45.95
N ASP A 242 26.96 35.71 45.31
CA ASP A 242 27.62 34.47 45.70
C ASP A 242 27.94 33.66 44.43
N GLU A 243 29.24 33.48 44.23
CA GLU A 243 29.86 32.78 43.12
C GLU A 243 29.47 31.30 43.11
N THR A 244 29.00 30.81 41.96
CA THR A 244 28.86 29.38 41.72
C THR A 244 30.16 28.86 41.08
N PRO A 245 30.85 27.88 41.69
CA PRO A 245 32.10 27.37 41.14
C PRO A 245 31.86 26.61 39.83
N LYS A 246 32.57 27.05 38.78
CA LYS A 246 32.65 26.37 37.48
C LYS A 246 33.13 24.93 37.67
N ARG A 247 32.35 23.97 37.15
CA ARG A 247 32.78 22.58 36.96
C ARG A 247 34.05 22.54 36.09
N PRO A 248 35.11 21.81 36.47
CA PRO A 248 36.29 21.67 35.63
C PRO A 248 35.96 20.82 34.39
N ASP A 249 36.29 21.36 33.21
CA ASP A 249 36.29 20.68 31.91
C ASP A 249 37.41 19.63 31.88
N ILE A 250 37.06 18.35 32.05
CA ILE A 250 38.01 17.23 32.07
C ILE A 250 38.42 16.78 30.65
N PHE A 251 37.87 17.39 29.59
CA PHE A 251 38.22 17.07 28.20
C PHE A 251 39.00 18.20 27.54
N ARG A 252 40.23 18.41 28.02
CA ARG A 252 41.20 19.25 27.31
C ARG A 252 42.59 18.64 27.40
N GLY A 253 42.85 17.71 26.48
CA GLY A 253 44.20 17.24 26.23
C GLY A 253 44.25 15.83 25.67
N LEU A 254 44.10 15.67 24.36
CA LEU A 254 44.82 14.67 23.58
C LEU A 254 44.71 15.04 22.10
N LYS A 255 45.84 15.50 21.56
CA LYS A 255 46.06 15.76 20.14
C LYS A 255 46.73 14.50 19.57
N ALA A 256 46.22 14.09 18.41
CA ALA A 256 46.84 13.24 17.38
C ALA A 256 47.24 11.80 17.77
N ASP A 257 46.67 10.81 17.08
CA ASP A 257 47.41 10.09 16.03
C ASP A 257 46.50 9.19 15.17
N GLU A 258 47.01 8.92 13.98
CA GLU A 258 46.38 8.26 12.83
C GLU A 258 46.06 6.77 13.02
N LYS A 259 45.16 6.27 12.15
CA LYS A 259 45.03 4.87 11.70
C LYS A 259 45.00 3.77 12.78
N SER A 260 43.80 3.24 13.03
CA SER A 260 43.52 1.80 12.81
C SER A 260 42.05 1.47 13.10
N ALA A 261 41.53 0.57 12.29
CA ALA A 261 40.23 -0.04 12.44
C ALA A 261 40.14 -0.83 13.76
N SER A 262 39.02 -0.72 14.45
CA SER A 262 38.47 -1.85 15.23
C SER A 262 36.96 -1.69 15.38
N ALA A 263 36.26 -2.69 14.85
CA ALA A 263 34.83 -2.88 15.02
C ALA A 263 34.53 -3.16 16.49
N SER A 264 33.61 -2.40 17.09
CA SER A 264 32.95 -2.78 18.33
C SER A 264 31.47 -2.98 18.05
N ALA A 265 31.07 -4.25 18.12
CA ALA A 265 29.73 -4.73 17.92
C ALA A 265 28.82 -4.28 19.08
N SER A 266 28.05 -3.23 18.84
CA SER A 266 26.87 -2.89 19.65
C SER A 266 25.64 -3.30 18.87
N SER A 267 25.08 -4.48 19.17
CA SER A 267 23.83 -4.97 18.59
C SER A 267 22.70 -3.94 18.76
N PRO A 268 22.07 -3.44 17.68
CA PRO A 268 20.90 -2.59 17.83
C PRO A 268 19.72 -3.43 18.33
N LYS A 269 19.21 -3.10 19.52
CA LYS A 269 17.94 -3.61 20.05
C LYS A 269 16.83 -3.27 19.04
N PHE A 270 16.30 -4.31 18.40
CA PHE A 270 15.17 -4.24 17.49
C PHE A 270 13.89 -3.96 18.29
N SER A 271 13.55 -2.69 18.49
CA SER A 271 12.22 -2.31 18.97
C SER A 271 11.28 -2.22 17.77
N PHE A 272 10.52 -3.28 17.53
CA PHE A 272 9.34 -3.22 16.67
C PHE A 272 8.30 -2.34 17.36
N SER A 273 8.35 -1.04 17.08
CA SER A 273 7.21 -0.14 17.28
C SER A 273 6.61 0.10 15.90
N PRO A 274 5.38 -0.36 15.61
CA PRO A 274 4.73 -0.06 14.35
C PRO A 274 4.35 1.42 14.34
N ASN A 275 5.32 2.27 13.97
CA ASN A 275 5.08 3.68 13.74
C ASN A 275 4.49 3.84 12.33
N ILE A 276 3.20 3.54 12.22
CA ILE A 276 2.38 3.84 11.04
C ILE A 276 2.29 5.37 10.95
N LYS A 277 3.21 5.97 10.20
CA LYS A 277 3.12 7.36 9.81
C LYS A 277 1.91 7.51 8.89
N LYS A 278 0.83 8.07 9.44
CA LYS A 278 -0.29 8.63 8.67
C LYS A 278 0.24 9.76 7.80
N GLY A 279 0.33 9.53 6.50
CA GLY A 279 0.62 10.55 5.50
C GLY A 279 0.23 10.09 4.10
N GLY A 280 -0.96 10.49 3.65
CA GLY A 280 -1.37 10.48 2.24
C GLY A 280 -2.08 9.20 1.75
N SER A 281 -3.33 9.37 1.28
CA SER A 281 -4.15 8.43 0.47
C SER A 281 -4.54 7.06 1.05
N GLY A 282 -5.19 7.02 2.22
CA GLY A 282 -5.80 5.79 2.76
C GLY A 282 -7.20 5.44 2.20
N VAL A 283 -7.64 6.06 1.09
CA VAL A 283 -8.96 5.78 0.48
C VAL A 283 -8.84 4.85 -0.74
N SER A 284 -7.68 4.80 -1.40
CA SER A 284 -7.44 3.98 -2.59
C SER A 284 -7.11 2.52 -2.28
N ASP A 285 -6.56 2.22 -1.10
CA ASP A 285 -6.09 0.87 -0.80
C ASP A 285 -7.25 -0.10 -0.53
N PHE A 286 -8.31 0.34 0.16
CA PHE A 286 -9.49 -0.51 0.40
C PHE A 286 -10.29 -0.77 -0.89
N ALA A 287 -10.45 0.26 -1.74
CA ALA A 287 -11.11 0.12 -3.03
C ALA A 287 -10.35 -0.86 -3.94
N ALA A 288 -9.03 -0.73 -4.03
CA ALA A 288 -8.18 -1.67 -4.77
C ALA A 288 -8.24 -3.10 -4.20
N THR A 289 -8.35 -3.24 -2.87
CA THR A 289 -8.48 -4.56 -2.23
C THR A 289 -9.84 -5.19 -2.54
N MET A 290 -10.93 -4.41 -2.52
CA MET A 290 -12.28 -4.88 -2.87
C MET A 290 -12.41 -5.23 -4.35
N GLU A 291 -11.75 -4.48 -5.24
CA GLU A 291 -11.72 -4.78 -6.67
C GLU A 291 -10.98 -6.09 -6.95
N ARG A 292 -9.84 -6.31 -6.28
CA ARG A 292 -9.11 -7.57 -6.35
C ARG A 292 -9.91 -8.76 -5.80
N LEU A 293 -10.71 -8.55 -4.76
CA LEU A 293 -11.58 -9.58 -4.20
C LEU A 293 -12.71 -9.95 -5.18
N LYS A 294 -13.37 -8.94 -5.78
CA LYS A 294 -14.42 -9.15 -6.79
C LYS A 294 -13.89 -9.84 -8.05
N GLU A 295 -12.67 -9.52 -8.47
CA GLU A 295 -12.04 -10.17 -9.62
C GLU A 295 -11.70 -11.64 -9.33
N ALA A 296 -11.29 -11.96 -8.10
CA ALA A 296 -11.06 -13.34 -7.67
C ALA A 296 -12.37 -14.16 -7.64
N GLU A 297 -13.49 -13.55 -7.23
CA GLU A 297 -14.82 -14.18 -7.26
C GLU A 297 -15.33 -14.39 -8.69
N ARG A 298 -15.18 -13.37 -9.56
CA ARG A 298 -15.55 -13.48 -10.98
C ARG A 298 -14.79 -14.61 -11.67
N ARG A 299 -13.49 -14.73 -11.39
CA ARG A 299 -12.66 -15.80 -11.95
C ARG A 299 -13.10 -17.19 -11.49
N ARG A 300 -13.49 -17.35 -10.21
CA ARG A 300 -14.04 -18.62 -9.72
C ARG A 300 -15.33 -19.01 -10.43
N LEU A 301 -16.23 -18.05 -10.64
CA LEU A 301 -17.48 -18.28 -11.37
C LEU A 301 -17.23 -18.62 -12.85
N GLU A 302 -16.31 -17.93 -13.51
CA GLU A 302 -15.92 -18.25 -14.88
C GLU A 302 -15.29 -19.64 -15.00
N ASP A 303 -14.46 -20.05 -14.04
CA ASP A 303 -13.87 -21.38 -14.00
C ASP A 303 -14.95 -22.46 -13.71
N GLU A 304 -15.94 -22.18 -12.87
CA GLU A 304 -17.07 -23.08 -12.60
C GLU A 304 -17.99 -23.25 -13.81
N ILE A 305 -18.28 -22.16 -14.54
CA ILE A 305 -19.04 -22.22 -15.80
C ILE A 305 -18.27 -23.03 -16.84
N ARG A 306 -16.97 -22.80 -16.99
CA ARG A 306 -16.12 -23.55 -17.93
C ARG A 306 -16.08 -25.04 -17.62
N GLU A 307 -16.04 -25.43 -16.35
CA GLU A 307 -16.08 -26.84 -15.96
C GLU A 307 -17.47 -27.46 -16.17
N ARG A 308 -18.55 -26.69 -16.01
CA ARG A 308 -19.90 -27.14 -16.33
C ARG A 308 -20.11 -27.34 -17.84
N GLU A 309 -19.62 -26.42 -18.66
CA GLU A 309 -19.66 -26.53 -20.13
C GLU A 309 -18.84 -27.71 -20.65
N LYS A 310 -17.69 -28.02 -20.02
CA LYS A 310 -16.91 -29.23 -20.32
C LYS A 310 -17.60 -30.53 -19.89
N GLY A 311 -18.53 -30.47 -18.94
CA GLY A 311 -19.32 -31.61 -18.48
C GLY A 311 -20.59 -31.85 -19.30
N GLU A 312 -21.03 -30.86 -20.09
CA GLU A 312 -22.22 -30.91 -20.95
C GLU A 312 -21.90 -31.19 -22.44
N ALA A 313 -20.62 -31.37 -22.80
CA ALA A 313 -20.13 -31.78 -24.12
C ALA A 313 -19.61 -33.24 -24.13
#